data_AF-W4VGV8-F1
#
_entry.id   AF-W4VGV8-F1
#
_cell.length_a   1.000
_cell.length_b   1.000
_cell.length_c   1.000
_cell.angle_alpha   90.00
_cell.angle_beta   90.00
_cell.angle_gamma   90.00
#
_symmetry.space_group_name_H-M   'P 1'
#
loop_
_entity.id
_entity.type
_entity.pdbx_description
1 polymer ?
#
loop_
_entity_poly.entity_id
_entity_poly.type
_entity_poly.pdbx_seq_one_letter_code
_entity_poly.pdbx_strand_id
1 'polypeptide(L)'
;MKVLTKQGILKKFKNGRGGIRVMLGKKKLWFISLFVLFLLLLTACSNDSETGSNDSESGNNDSNEESAGEDDGEIYTFDFFDGSGPGEDINTSETTLGKMFEEETNVNFDIEHIVGDVNQKIGTMIASGEYPELLNAEQSTDAVIDAGGLSL
;
A
#
# COMPACT_ATOMS: atom_id res chain seq x y z
N MET A 1 -31.64 -11.40 -31.22
CA MET A 1 -30.40 -11.47 -30.42
C MET A 1 -30.81 -11.85 -29.00
N LYS A 2 -30.60 -13.11 -28.59
CA LYS A 2 -31.16 -13.68 -27.35
C LYS A 2 -30.35 -13.19 -26.15
N VAL A 3 -31.03 -12.52 -25.23
CA VAL A 3 -30.51 -12.07 -23.93
C VAL A 3 -30.18 -13.31 -23.10
N LEU A 4 -28.88 -13.60 -22.94
CA LEU A 4 -28.40 -14.69 -22.09
C LEU A 4 -28.38 -14.22 -20.64
N THR A 5 -29.29 -14.80 -19.88
CA THR A 5 -29.60 -14.55 -18.47
C THR A 5 -28.42 -14.91 -17.56
N LYS A 6 -28.07 -14.02 -16.62
CA LYS A 6 -27.02 -14.13 -15.57
C LYS A 6 -27.05 -15.41 -14.70
N GLN A 7 -28.06 -16.25 -14.84
CA GLN A 7 -28.25 -17.48 -14.05
C GLN A 7 -27.36 -18.66 -14.50
N GLY A 8 -26.68 -18.56 -15.65
CA GLY A 8 -25.79 -19.62 -16.16
C GLY A 8 -24.41 -19.67 -15.51
N ILE A 9 -23.91 -18.54 -14.98
CA ILE A 9 -22.52 -18.42 -14.51
C ILE A 9 -22.39 -18.86 -13.04
N LEU A 10 -23.42 -18.65 -12.21
CA LEU A 10 -23.41 -19.01 -10.80
C LEU A 10 -23.48 -20.53 -10.51
N LYS A 11 -23.79 -21.38 -11.51
CA LYS A 11 -23.83 -22.83 -11.30
C LYS A 11 -22.48 -23.53 -11.43
N LYS A 12 -21.44 -22.84 -11.93
CA LYS A 12 -20.10 -23.44 -12.09
C LYS A 12 -19.19 -23.27 -10.86
N PHE A 13 -19.51 -22.38 -9.91
CA PHE A 13 -18.63 -22.10 -8.77
C PHE A 13 -18.96 -22.93 -7.50
N LYS A 14 -20.13 -23.59 -7.43
CA LYS A 14 -20.57 -24.32 -6.22
C LYS A 14 -20.07 -25.77 -6.10
N ASN A 15 -19.22 -26.24 -7.03
CA ASN A 15 -18.70 -27.61 -7.04
C ASN A 15 -17.21 -27.73 -6.68
N GLY A 16 -16.64 -26.76 -5.97
CA GLY A 16 -15.33 -26.86 -5.33
C GLY A 16 -15.40 -27.48 -3.92
N ARG A 17 -15.95 -28.70 -3.77
CA ARG A 17 -15.82 -29.48 -2.53
C ARG A 17 -14.43 -30.11 -2.46
N GLY A 18 -13.44 -29.31 -2.07
CA GLY A 18 -12.11 -29.76 -1.67
C GLY A 18 -11.98 -29.66 -0.16
N GLY A 19 -12.52 -30.62 0.58
CA GLY A 19 -12.31 -30.71 2.02
C GLY A 19 -10.84 -30.96 2.33
N ILE A 20 -10.19 -30.01 2.99
CA ILE A 20 -8.84 -30.16 3.54
C ILE A 20 -8.91 -31.25 4.62
N ARG A 21 -8.48 -32.47 4.29
CA ARG A 21 -8.27 -33.53 5.28
C ARG A 21 -6.90 -33.30 5.90
N VAL A 22 -6.88 -32.62 7.04
CA VAL A 22 -5.69 -32.53 7.89
C VAL A 22 -5.40 -33.92 8.45
N MET A 23 -4.55 -34.70 7.78
CA MET A 23 -3.99 -35.93 8.33
C MET A 23 -2.84 -35.56 9.28
N LEU A 24 -3.20 -35.18 10.51
CA LEU A 24 -2.26 -34.85 11.56
C LEU A 24 -1.66 -36.14 12.13
N GLY A 25 -0.48 -36.52 11.65
CA GLY A 25 0.28 -37.64 12.19
C GLY A 25 0.68 -37.40 13.64
N LYS A 26 0.62 -38.45 14.48
CA LYS A 26 0.88 -38.43 15.93
C LYS A 26 2.20 -37.74 16.32
N LYS A 27 3.20 -37.75 15.43
CA LYS A 27 4.50 -37.09 15.61
C LYS A 27 4.43 -35.56 15.40
N LYS A 28 3.57 -35.06 14.50
CA LYS A 28 3.36 -33.62 14.26
C LYS A 28 2.46 -32.98 15.32
N LEU A 29 1.52 -33.74 15.89
CA LEU A 29 0.77 -33.36 17.10
C LEU A 29 1.69 -33.12 18.32
N TRP A 30 2.77 -33.89 18.44
CA TRP A 30 3.75 -33.72 19.52
C TRP A 30 4.55 -32.42 19.37
N PHE A 31 4.92 -32.03 18.14
CA PHE A 31 5.62 -30.76 17.88
C PHE A 31 4.73 -29.53 18.10
N ILE A 32 3.43 -29.59 17.80
CA ILE A 32 2.49 -28.47 18.00
C ILE A 32 2.24 -28.21 19.50
N SER A 33 2.22 -29.25 20.34
CA SER A 33 2.11 -29.10 21.80
C SER A 33 3.32 -28.39 22.43
N LEU A 34 4.51 -28.53 21.84
CA LEU A 34 5.73 -27.86 22.33
C LEU A 34 5.73 -26.37 22.00
N PHE A 35 5.19 -25.99 20.84
CA PHE A 35 5.12 -24.60 20.39
C PHE A 35 4.10 -23.77 21.18
N VAL A 36 2.96 -24.37 21.56
CA VAL A 36 1.94 -23.72 22.39
C VAL A 36 2.47 -23.39 23.80
N LEU A 37 3.37 -24.20 24.36
CA LEU A 37 3.97 -23.94 25.68
C LEU A 37 4.92 -22.74 25.68
N PHE A 38 5.53 -22.40 24.53
CA PHE A 38 6.46 -21.27 24.39
C PHE A 38 5.73 -19.92 24.37
N LEU A 39 4.48 -19.88 23.90
CA LEU A 39 3.67 -18.65 23.78
C LEU A 39 3.14 -18.12 25.13
N LEU A 40 3.10 -18.93 26.20
CA LEU A 40 2.62 -18.49 27.51
C LEU A 40 3.63 -17.64 28.30
N LEU A 41 4.87 -17.48 27.82
CA LEU A 41 5.93 -16.76 28.54
C LEU A 41 6.01 -15.25 28.23
N LEU A 42 5.18 -14.71 27.32
CA LEU A 42 5.28 -13.32 26.85
C LEU A 42 4.10 -12.41 27.25
N THR A 43 3.08 -12.91 27.95
CA THR A 43 1.92 -12.11 28.37
C THR A 43 2.04 -11.52 29.79
N ALA A 44 3.23 -11.51 30.37
CA ALA A 44 3.50 -10.91 31.69
C ALA A 44 4.25 -9.57 31.56
N CYS A 45 3.60 -8.58 30.96
CA CYS A 45 3.87 -7.17 31.24
C CYS A 45 2.58 -6.37 31.02
N SER A 46 1.75 -6.37 32.06
CA SER A 46 0.66 -5.42 32.27
C SER A 46 1.26 -4.20 32.95
N ASN A 47 1.10 -3.01 32.37
CA ASN A 47 1.16 -1.77 33.13
C ASN A 47 -0.01 -0.87 32.72
N ASP A 48 -0.92 -0.75 33.68
CA ASP A 48 -2.13 0.04 33.69
C ASP A 48 -1.79 1.46 34.20
N SER A 49 -2.30 2.50 33.53
CA SER A 49 -2.42 3.84 34.11
C SER A 49 -3.49 4.65 33.36
N GLU A 50 -4.73 4.43 33.75
CA GLU A 50 -5.73 5.42 34.19
C GLU A 50 -5.62 6.90 33.75
N THR A 51 -6.73 7.35 33.15
CA THR A 51 -7.52 8.56 33.51
C THR A 51 -7.04 9.95 33.07
N GLY A 52 -7.89 10.57 32.23
CA GLY A 52 -7.92 12.01 31.97
C GLY A 52 -9.16 12.41 31.18
N SER A 53 -10.29 12.58 31.89
CA SER A 53 -11.52 13.19 31.38
C SER A 53 -11.30 14.59 30.81
N ASN A 54 -12.06 14.96 29.76
CA ASN A 54 -12.69 16.28 29.70
C ASN A 54 -13.93 16.25 28.82
N ASP A 55 -15.04 16.60 29.47
CA ASP A 55 -16.35 16.94 28.92
C ASP A 55 -16.28 18.24 28.12
N SER A 56 -16.95 18.29 26.97
CA SER A 56 -17.61 19.50 26.47
C SER A 56 -18.66 19.14 25.43
N GLU A 57 -19.89 19.13 25.92
CA GLU A 57 -21.18 19.20 25.23
C GLU A 57 -21.23 20.27 24.13
N SER A 58 -21.81 19.92 22.97
CA SER A 58 -22.96 20.63 22.35
C SER A 58 -22.87 20.70 20.82
N GLY A 59 -23.81 20.05 20.13
CA GLY A 59 -24.20 20.43 18.77
C GLY A 59 -24.66 19.29 17.87
N ASN A 60 -25.82 18.73 18.16
CA ASN A 60 -26.51 17.72 17.36
C ASN A 60 -26.94 18.26 15.98
N ASN A 61 -26.56 17.60 14.88
CA ASN A 61 -27.52 17.28 13.82
C ASN A 61 -27.02 16.16 12.90
N ASP A 62 -27.82 15.11 12.92
CA ASP A 62 -27.81 13.87 12.17
C ASP A 62 -27.83 14.10 10.64
N SER A 63 -26.81 13.58 9.97
CA SER A 63 -26.92 13.10 8.60
C SER A 63 -26.11 11.82 8.53
N ASN A 64 -26.76 10.74 8.93
CA ASN A 64 -26.35 9.36 8.71
C ASN A 64 -26.16 9.07 7.20
N GLU A 65 -24.95 9.28 6.71
CA GLU A 65 -24.35 8.43 5.68
C GLU A 65 -23.07 7.82 6.27
N GLU A 66 -23.12 6.50 6.34
CA GLU A 66 -22.08 5.57 6.76
C GLU A 66 -20.82 5.77 5.92
N SER A 67 -19.89 6.63 6.38
CA SER A 67 -18.48 6.45 6.05
C SER A 67 -17.87 5.70 7.22
N ALA A 68 -17.52 4.44 6.96
CA ALA A 68 -16.62 3.70 7.83
C ALA A 68 -15.44 4.63 8.16
N GLY A 69 -15.28 4.94 9.45
CA GLY A 69 -14.03 5.51 9.93
C GLY A 69 -12.97 4.44 9.75
N GLU A 70 -12.36 4.45 8.58
CA GLU A 70 -11.11 3.75 8.34
C GLU A 70 -10.03 4.52 9.07
N ASP A 71 -9.23 3.78 9.82
CA ASP A 71 -7.98 4.22 10.43
C ASP A 71 -7.11 4.75 9.29
N ASP A 72 -7.18 6.06 9.04
CA ASP A 72 -6.45 6.76 7.99
C ASP A 72 -5.01 6.95 8.48
N GLY A 73 -4.27 5.84 8.45
CA GLY A 73 -2.82 5.90 8.56
C GLY A 73 -2.29 7.00 7.64
N GLU A 74 -1.29 7.75 8.12
CA GLU A 74 -0.75 8.89 7.38
C GLU A 74 -0.39 8.49 5.94
N ILE A 75 -1.00 9.17 4.95
CA ILE A 75 -0.72 8.92 3.53
C ILE A 75 0.68 9.45 3.21
N TYR A 76 1.54 8.56 2.71
CA TYR A 76 2.87 8.92 2.25
C TYR A 76 2.86 9.18 0.74
N THR A 77 3.28 10.37 0.31
CA THR A 77 3.42 10.69 -1.12
C THR A 77 4.89 10.60 -1.53
N PHE A 78 5.19 9.73 -2.49
CA PHE A 78 6.52 9.62 -3.10
C PHE A 78 6.64 10.57 -4.29
N ASP A 79 7.75 11.30 -4.34
CA ASP A 79 8.12 12.08 -5.52
C ASP A 79 8.71 11.14 -6.58
N PHE A 80 8.09 11.10 -7.76
CA PHE A 80 8.54 10.30 -8.89
C PHE A 80 8.83 11.18 -10.10
N PHE A 81 10.08 11.19 -10.56
CA PHE A 81 10.43 11.79 -11.83
C PHE A 81 10.44 10.75 -12.96
N ASP A 82 9.63 10.96 -13.99
CA ASP A 82 9.63 10.15 -15.21
C ASP A 82 10.39 10.82 -16.36
N GLY A 83 11.58 10.30 -16.65
CA GLY A 83 12.41 10.70 -17.77
C GLY A 83 12.02 10.09 -19.13
N SER A 84 11.01 9.20 -19.18
CA SER A 84 10.67 8.44 -20.40
C SER A 84 10.19 9.30 -21.57
N GLY A 85 9.63 10.47 -21.29
CA GLY A 85 9.18 11.44 -22.27
C GLY A 85 8.30 12.52 -21.66
N PRO A 86 7.96 13.56 -22.44
CA PRO A 86 7.06 14.60 -21.96
C PRO A 86 5.67 14.02 -21.68
N GLY A 87 5.05 14.50 -20.61
CA GLY A 87 3.72 14.08 -20.15
C GLY A 87 3.03 15.18 -19.37
N GLU A 88 1.84 14.89 -18.88
CA GLU A 88 1.17 15.70 -17.88
C GLU A 88 1.64 15.25 -16.51
N ASP A 89 1.98 16.21 -15.65
CA ASP A 89 2.29 15.91 -14.25
C ASP A 89 1.02 15.43 -13.57
N ILE A 90 1.10 14.32 -12.85
CA ILE A 90 -0.08 13.66 -12.27
C ILE A 90 0.21 13.30 -10.83
N ASN A 91 -0.67 13.76 -9.94
CA ASN A 91 -0.79 13.19 -8.62
C ASN A 91 -1.72 11.96 -8.71
N THR A 92 -1.25 10.78 -8.31
CA THR A 92 -2.00 9.54 -8.55
C THR A 92 -3.36 9.51 -7.84
N SER A 93 -3.50 10.21 -6.72
CA SER A 93 -4.77 10.40 -6.00
C SER A 93 -5.87 11.08 -6.84
N GLU A 94 -5.54 11.73 -7.95
CA GLU A 94 -6.52 12.31 -8.87
C GLU A 94 -7.12 11.28 -9.83
N THR A 95 -6.48 10.12 -9.96
CA THR A 95 -6.90 9.04 -10.87
C THR A 95 -7.77 8.02 -10.16
N THR A 96 -8.67 7.35 -10.89
CA THR A 96 -9.53 6.30 -10.32
C THR A 96 -8.72 5.14 -9.73
N LEU A 97 -7.62 4.73 -10.38
CA LEU A 97 -6.79 3.64 -9.89
C LEU A 97 -5.90 4.08 -8.72
N GLY A 98 -5.37 5.31 -8.75
CA GLY A 98 -4.54 5.80 -7.66
C GLY A 98 -5.31 6.00 -6.36
N LYS A 99 -6.58 6.42 -6.41
CA LYS A 99 -7.45 6.42 -5.22
C LYS A 99 -7.61 5.03 -4.61
N MET A 100 -7.91 4.02 -5.43
CA MET A 100 -8.03 2.63 -4.95
C MET A 100 -6.70 2.12 -4.37
N PHE A 101 -5.57 2.52 -4.96
CA PHE A 101 -4.25 2.15 -4.47
C PHE A 101 -3.91 2.85 -3.16
N GLU A 102 -4.21 4.14 -3.03
CA GLU A 102 -4.01 4.95 -1.83
C GLU A 102 -4.83 4.39 -0.65
N GLU A 103 -6.12 4.09 -0.87
CA GLU A 103 -7.01 3.48 0.14
C GLU A 103 -6.45 2.15 0.69
N GLU A 104 -5.83 1.33 -0.17
CA GLU A 104 -5.30 0.02 0.24
C GLU A 104 -3.89 0.08 0.85
N THR A 105 -3.10 1.09 0.49
CA THR A 105 -1.66 1.12 0.79
C THR A 105 -1.20 2.30 1.65
N ASN A 106 -2.04 3.33 1.80
CA ASN A 106 -1.69 4.66 2.32
C ASN A 106 -0.47 5.26 1.59
N VAL A 107 -0.33 4.95 0.29
CA VAL A 107 0.74 5.47 -0.57
C VAL A 107 0.14 6.19 -1.77
N ASN A 108 0.72 7.34 -2.07
CA ASN A 108 0.45 8.14 -3.26
C ASN A 108 1.76 8.46 -3.99
N PHE A 109 1.68 8.80 -5.27
CA PHE A 109 2.81 9.27 -6.07
C PHE A 109 2.49 10.62 -6.67
N ASP A 110 3.44 11.54 -6.57
CA ASP A 110 3.46 12.77 -7.36
C ASP A 110 4.43 12.57 -8.53
N ILE A 111 3.89 12.49 -9.75
CA ILE A 111 4.66 12.13 -10.94
C ILE A 111 4.96 13.38 -11.76
N GLU A 112 6.22 13.81 -11.76
CA GLU A 112 6.73 14.86 -12.64
C GLU A 112 7.29 14.23 -13.92
N HIS A 113 6.82 14.66 -15.08
CA HIS A 113 7.41 14.24 -16.35
C HIS A 113 8.51 15.20 -16.81
N ILE A 114 9.48 14.67 -17.54
CA ILE A 114 10.55 15.49 -18.10
C ILE A 114 9.99 16.64 -18.97
N VAL A 115 10.43 17.86 -18.67
CA VAL A 115 10.30 19.03 -19.54
C VAL A 115 11.64 19.31 -20.22
N GLY A 116 11.66 19.18 -21.55
CA GLY A 116 12.86 19.46 -22.36
C GLY A 116 13.80 18.26 -22.50
N ASP A 117 15.10 18.49 -22.35
CA ASP A 117 16.12 17.45 -22.52
C ASP A 117 16.37 16.67 -21.22
N VAL A 118 16.15 15.36 -21.28
CA VAL A 118 16.28 14.46 -20.12
C VAL A 118 17.69 14.42 -19.55
N ASN A 119 18.72 14.41 -20.40
CA ASN A 119 20.11 14.32 -19.95
C ASN A 119 20.55 15.59 -19.24
N GLN A 120 20.06 16.76 -19.68
CA GLN A 120 20.33 18.02 -18.99
C GLN A 120 19.65 18.10 -17.63
N LYS A 121 18.39 17.68 -17.51
CA LYS A 121 17.66 17.66 -16.23
C LYS A 121 18.32 16.68 -15.25
N ILE A 122 18.63 15.47 -15.69
CA ILE A 122 19.35 14.46 -14.87
C ILE A 122 20.76 14.95 -14.52
N GLY A 123 21.49 15.55 -15.47
CA GLY A 123 22.81 16.12 -15.19
C GLY A 123 22.76 17.21 -14.12
N THR A 124 21.64 17.93 -14.01
CA THR A 124 21.41 18.92 -12.94
C THR A 124 21.15 18.23 -11.60
N MET A 125 20.35 17.15 -11.57
CA MET A 125 20.14 16.34 -10.36
C MET A 125 21.45 15.71 -9.86
N ILE A 126 22.29 15.21 -10.78
CA ILE A 126 23.63 14.70 -10.45
C ILE A 126 24.51 15.81 -9.86
N ALA A 127 24.47 17.00 -10.44
CA ALA A 127 25.28 18.13 -9.97
C ALA A 127 24.82 18.66 -8.61
N SER A 128 23.52 18.66 -8.32
CA SER A 128 22.97 19.06 -7.01
C SER A 128 23.12 17.97 -5.95
N GLY A 129 23.13 16.70 -6.36
CA GLY A 129 23.00 15.55 -5.47
C GLY A 129 21.58 15.38 -4.91
N GLU A 130 20.61 16.12 -5.45
CA GLU A 130 19.20 16.06 -5.06
C GLU A 130 18.47 15.18 -6.07
N TYR A 131 18.03 14.02 -5.61
CA TYR A 131 17.28 13.05 -6.39
C TYR A 131 15.88 12.88 -5.80
N PRO A 132 14.85 12.71 -6.66
CA PRO A 132 13.55 12.27 -6.19
C PRO A 132 13.66 10.85 -5.62
N GLU A 133 12.66 10.44 -4.86
CA GLU A 133 12.64 9.11 -4.24
C GLU A 133 12.55 8.00 -5.28
N LEU A 134 11.80 8.26 -6.35
CA LEU A 134 11.75 7.44 -7.54
C LEU A 134 12.25 8.24 -8.74
N LEU A 135 13.12 7.62 -9.53
CA LEU A 135 13.73 8.26 -10.69
C LEU A 135 13.79 7.27 -11.85
N ASN A 136 13.06 7.56 -12.93
CA ASN A 136 13.35 6.96 -14.23
C ASN A 136 14.39 7.83 -14.95
N ALA A 137 15.65 7.41 -14.89
CA ALA A 137 16.77 8.10 -15.50
C ALA A 137 17.03 7.70 -16.98
N GLU A 138 16.20 6.83 -17.57
CA GLU A 138 16.38 6.32 -18.93
C GLU A 138 17.82 5.86 -19.19
N GLN A 139 18.49 6.45 -20.20
CA GLN A 139 19.85 6.11 -20.62
C GLN A 139 20.93 6.61 -19.63
N SER A 140 20.58 7.47 -18.69
CA SER A 140 21.49 8.04 -17.68
C SER A 140 21.49 7.28 -16.35
N THR A 141 20.79 6.14 -16.26
CA THR A 141 20.67 5.34 -15.02
C THR A 141 22.03 4.98 -14.43
N ASP A 142 22.98 4.53 -15.24
CA ASP A 142 24.33 4.19 -14.76
C ASP A 142 25.05 5.41 -14.17
N ALA A 143 24.93 6.58 -14.81
CA ALA A 143 25.54 7.82 -14.32
C ALA A 143 24.92 8.30 -12.99
N VAL A 144 23.62 8.09 -12.81
CA VAL A 144 22.92 8.38 -11.55
C VAL A 144 23.40 7.44 -10.44
N ILE A 145 23.54 6.14 -10.72
CA ILE A 145 24.06 5.15 -9.75
C ILE A 145 25.50 5.49 -9.36
N ASP A 146 26.37 5.78 -10.33
CA ASP A 146 27.78 6.12 -10.07
C ASP A 146 27.92 7.39 -9.22
N ALA A 147 26.97 8.33 -9.36
CA ALA A 147 26.89 9.54 -8.54
C ALA A 147 26.27 9.32 -7.15
N GLY A 148 25.78 8.11 -6.85
CA GLY A 148 25.15 7.76 -5.58
C GLY A 148 23.67 8.15 -5.48
N GLY A 149 23.02 8.49 -6.59
CA GLY A 149 21.62 8.90 -6.62
C GLY A 149 20.60 7.77 -6.50
N LEU A 150 21.02 6.53 -6.78
CA LEU A 150 20.20 5.33 -6.59
C LEU A 150 21.00 4.32 -5.77
N SER A 151 20.41 3.83 -4.69
CA SER A 151 20.98 2.74 -3.88
C SER A 151 20.37 1.42 -4.34
N LEU A 152 21.17 0.57 -5.01
CA LEU A 152 20.79 -0.80 -5.39
C LEU A 152 21.36 -1.83 -4.42
#